data_AF-A0A7W3IXY9-F1
#
_entry.id   AF-A0A7W3IXY9-F1
#
_cell.length_a   1.000
_cell.length_b   1.000
_cell.length_c   1.000
_cell.angle_alpha   90.00
_cell.angle_beta   90.00
_cell.angle_gamma   90.00
#
_symmetry.space_group_name_H-M   'P 1'
#
loop_
_entity.id
_entity.type
_entity.pdbx_description
1 polymer ?
#
loop_
_entity_poly.entity_id
_entity_poly.type
_entity_poly.pdbx_seq_one_letter_code
_entity_poly.pdbx_strand_id
1 'polypeptide(L)'
;MLKTRLAAVGFAAATLVATSAGVASADPVNAKNALPLHIVCNNGHTYSGVSNGDGNFTPAHDLGSNAVLIPVSFGAITFTVKDAQGHILDQETDPPASKGSSAKNPGATTSCSFSGGATAPDGTSFSIVGTVVGMVTPLR
;
A
#
# COMPACT_ATOMS: atom_id res chain seq x y z
N MET A 1 38.87 55.93 -35.68
CA MET A 1 37.40 56.07 -35.49
C MET A 1 36.85 54.65 -35.26
N LEU A 2 36.22 54.31 -34.11
CA LEU A 2 34.76 54.35 -33.86
C LEU A 2 34.02 53.15 -34.53
N LYS A 3 33.25 52.25 -33.88
CA LYS A 3 32.67 52.16 -32.51
C LYS A 3 32.35 50.69 -32.07
N THR A 4 33.02 50.21 -31.00
CA THR A 4 32.51 49.45 -29.82
C THR A 4 31.32 48.43 -29.87
N ARG A 5 31.56 47.20 -29.31
CA ARG A 5 30.64 46.18 -28.68
C ARG A 5 29.70 45.36 -29.60
N LEU A 6 29.42 44.05 -29.41
CA LEU A 6 28.89 43.26 -28.27
C LEU A 6 29.30 41.77 -28.47
N ALA A 7 29.90 41.07 -27.51
CA ALA A 7 29.26 40.13 -26.57
C ALA A 7 28.49 38.91 -27.17
N ALA A 8 29.10 37.73 -27.09
CA ALA A 8 28.40 36.43 -27.10
C ALA A 8 29.22 35.40 -26.28
N VAL A 9 28.90 35.26 -24.99
CA VAL A 9 29.52 34.24 -24.12
C VAL A 9 28.87 32.89 -24.45
N GLY A 10 29.62 31.99 -25.08
CA GLY A 10 29.16 30.65 -25.42
C GLY A 10 29.30 29.64 -24.27
N PHE A 11 28.44 28.61 -24.30
CA PHE A 11 28.49 27.40 -23.46
C PHE A 11 28.32 27.57 -21.95
N ALA A 12 27.07 27.77 -21.53
CA ALA A 12 26.60 27.20 -20.26
C ALA A 12 26.22 25.72 -20.50
N ALA A 13 27.08 24.79 -20.09
CA ALA A 13 26.77 23.37 -20.14
C ALA A 13 25.71 23.03 -19.08
N ALA A 14 24.47 22.82 -19.51
CA ALA A 14 23.41 22.33 -18.63
C ALA A 14 23.69 20.87 -18.27
N THR A 15 24.31 20.64 -17.10
CA THR A 15 24.48 19.31 -16.54
C THR A 15 23.12 18.69 -16.25
N LEU A 16 22.77 17.67 -17.03
CA LEU A 16 21.68 16.76 -16.73
C LEU A 16 21.99 16.07 -15.40
N VAL A 17 21.45 16.62 -14.30
CA VAL A 17 21.39 15.91 -13.02
C VAL A 17 20.42 14.76 -13.21
N ALA A 18 20.96 13.60 -13.57
CA ALA A 18 20.22 12.36 -13.55
C ALA A 18 19.76 12.12 -12.11
N THR A 19 18.49 12.43 -11.83
CA THR A 19 17.84 12.08 -10.57
C THR A 19 17.70 10.57 -10.53
N SER A 20 18.75 9.89 -10.07
CA SER A 20 18.63 8.50 -9.65
C SER A 20 17.50 8.44 -8.64
N ALA A 21 16.48 7.63 -8.95
CA ALA A 21 15.45 7.31 -7.98
C ALA A 21 16.15 6.60 -6.82
N GLY A 22 16.44 7.35 -5.75
CA GLY A 22 17.11 6.82 -4.59
C GLY A 22 16.31 5.63 -4.08
N VAL A 23 17.00 4.52 -3.82
CA VAL A 23 16.37 3.38 -3.14
C VAL A 23 15.78 3.89 -1.83
N ALA A 24 14.45 3.88 -1.74
CA ALA A 24 13.77 4.41 -0.58
C ALA A 24 14.08 3.50 0.61
N SER A 25 14.90 3.97 1.55
CA SER A 25 15.33 3.21 2.73
C SER A 25 14.20 2.98 3.76
N ALA A 26 12.95 3.20 3.37
CA ALA A 26 11.75 2.94 4.14
C ALA A 26 11.13 1.62 3.66
N ASP A 27 11.64 0.51 4.21
CA ASP A 27 11.08 -0.83 3.98
C ASP A 27 9.76 -1.00 4.76
N PRO A 28 8.61 -1.20 4.09
CA PRO A 28 7.32 -1.40 4.76
C PRO A 28 7.29 -2.68 5.60
N VAL A 29 8.07 -3.71 5.26
CA VAL A 29 8.04 -5.02 5.95
C VAL A 29 8.55 -4.92 7.39
N ASN A 30 9.53 -4.05 7.63
CA ASN A 30 10.18 -3.86 8.93
C ASN A 30 9.66 -2.64 9.72
N ALA A 31 8.63 -1.96 9.21
CA ALA A 31 8.01 -0.85 9.93
C ALA A 31 7.11 -1.35 11.09
N LYS A 32 6.85 -0.46 12.06
CA LYS A 32 5.96 -0.77 13.19
C LYS A 32 4.55 -1.15 12.67
N ASN A 33 3.92 -2.12 13.33
CA ASN A 33 2.57 -2.62 12.99
C ASN A 33 2.47 -3.21 11.56
N ALA A 34 3.59 -3.71 11.01
CA ALA A 34 3.60 -4.40 9.72
C ALA A 34 2.75 -5.68 9.74
N LEU A 35 1.73 -5.69 8.89
CA LEU A 35 0.88 -6.86 8.61
C LEU A 35 1.00 -7.23 7.12
N PRO A 36 1.67 -8.33 6.78
CA PRO A 36 1.70 -8.86 5.42
C PRO A 36 0.31 -9.30 4.95
N LEU A 37 -0.04 -8.92 3.72
CA LEU A 37 -1.32 -9.17 3.07
C LEU A 37 -1.10 -9.70 1.64
N HIS A 38 -1.74 -10.82 1.30
CA HIS A 38 -1.97 -11.20 -0.08
C HIS A 38 -3.28 -10.57 -0.54
N ILE A 39 -3.23 -9.77 -1.62
CA ILE A 39 -4.38 -9.04 -2.15
C ILE A 39 -4.62 -9.45 -3.60
N VAL A 40 -5.85 -9.81 -3.95
CA VAL A 40 -6.26 -10.20 -5.32
C VAL A 40 -7.40 -9.32 -5.78
N CYS A 41 -7.19 -8.57 -6.87
CA CYS A 41 -8.13 -7.57 -7.35
C CYS A 41 -8.83 -7.99 -8.65
N ASN A 42 -10.08 -7.57 -8.83
CA ASN A 42 -10.93 -7.93 -9.97
C ASN A 42 -10.47 -7.32 -11.31
N ASN A 43 -9.52 -6.38 -11.28
CA ASN A 43 -8.80 -5.87 -12.44
C ASN A 43 -7.69 -6.83 -12.96
N GLY A 44 -7.52 -8.00 -12.33
CA GLY A 44 -6.53 -9.01 -12.72
C GLY A 44 -5.16 -8.85 -12.03
N HIS A 45 -4.97 -7.80 -11.24
CA HIS A 45 -3.73 -7.60 -10.50
C HIS A 45 -3.75 -8.32 -9.14
N THR A 46 -2.58 -8.84 -8.76
CA THR A 46 -2.31 -9.40 -7.44
C THR A 46 -1.16 -8.61 -6.81
N TYR A 47 -1.29 -8.30 -5.52
CA TYR A 47 -0.31 -7.53 -4.76
C TYR A 47 0.15 -8.35 -3.55
N SER A 48 1.46 -8.31 -3.30
CA SER A 48 2.05 -8.75 -2.04
C SER A 48 2.22 -7.49 -1.20
N GLY A 49 1.23 -7.18 -0.38
CA GLY A 49 1.10 -5.91 0.33
C GLY A 49 1.59 -5.98 1.78
N VAL A 50 1.92 -4.83 2.36
CA VAL A 50 2.02 -4.65 3.81
C VAL A 50 1.18 -3.46 4.25
N SER A 51 0.37 -3.65 5.30
CA SER A 51 -0.33 -2.58 6.03
C SER A 51 0.48 -2.23 7.28
N ASN A 52 0.61 -0.95 7.64
CA ASN A 52 1.53 -0.47 8.68
C ASN A 52 0.90 0.50 9.70
N GLY A 53 -0.35 0.25 10.13
CA GLY A 53 -1.05 1.22 10.95
C GLY A 53 -2.35 0.73 11.59
N ASP A 54 -2.68 1.38 12.71
CA ASP A 54 -3.70 0.96 13.67
C ASP A 54 -5.12 1.54 13.39
N GLY A 55 -5.39 2.00 12.16
CA GLY A 55 -6.66 2.60 11.77
C GLY A 55 -7.54 1.69 10.91
N ASN A 56 -8.88 1.81 11.04
CA ASN A 56 -9.86 1.05 10.23
C ASN A 56 -9.73 1.19 8.71
N PHE A 57 -8.93 2.14 8.19
CA PHE A 57 -8.72 2.36 6.76
C PHE A 57 -7.24 2.62 6.42
N THR A 58 -6.34 1.87 7.06
CA THR A 58 -4.91 1.87 6.76
C THR A 58 -4.65 1.38 5.33
N PRO A 59 -3.85 2.10 4.52
CA PRO A 59 -3.44 1.66 3.18
C PRO A 59 -2.48 0.46 3.21
N ALA A 60 -2.43 -0.31 2.13
CA ALA A 60 -1.45 -1.37 1.92
C ALA A 60 -0.42 -0.96 0.85
N HIS A 61 0.87 -1.07 1.17
CA HIS A 61 1.99 -0.82 0.27
C HIS A 61 2.34 -2.09 -0.51
N ASP A 62 2.33 -2.07 -1.84
CA ASP A 62 2.76 -3.21 -2.66
C ASP A 62 4.29 -3.37 -2.63
N LEU A 63 4.77 -4.50 -2.12
CA LEU A 63 6.20 -4.82 -2.09
C LEU A 63 6.80 -5.05 -3.49
N GLY A 64 5.95 -5.29 -4.49
CA GLY A 64 6.37 -5.43 -5.89
C GLY A 64 6.52 -4.11 -6.66
N SER A 65 6.29 -2.94 -6.04
CA SER A 65 6.41 -1.62 -6.68
C SER A 65 6.39 -0.45 -5.69
N ASN A 66 6.03 0.75 -6.17
CA ASN A 66 5.70 1.91 -5.36
C ASN A 66 4.18 2.14 -5.27
N ALA A 67 3.35 1.17 -5.67
CA ALA A 67 1.89 1.29 -5.64
C ALA A 67 1.35 1.12 -4.22
N VAL A 68 0.29 1.86 -3.92
CA VAL A 68 -0.43 1.79 -2.64
C VAL A 68 -1.91 1.58 -2.90
N LEU A 69 -2.48 0.55 -2.27
CA LEU A 69 -3.93 0.36 -2.21
C LEU A 69 -4.50 1.18 -1.06
N ILE A 70 -5.32 2.17 -1.40
CA ILE A 70 -5.99 3.06 -0.45
C ILE A 70 -7.44 2.58 -0.30
N PRO A 71 -7.84 2.01 0.85
CA PRO A 71 -9.21 1.51 1.04
C PRO A 71 -10.22 2.66 1.12
N VAL A 72 -11.35 2.49 0.44
CA VAL A 72 -12.52 3.39 0.49
C VAL A 72 -13.75 2.72 1.13
N SER A 73 -13.85 1.39 1.06
CA SER A 73 -14.78 0.60 1.87
C SER A 73 -14.26 -0.83 2.07
N PHE A 74 -14.77 -1.51 3.08
CA PHE A 74 -14.57 -2.92 3.35
C PHE A 74 -15.91 -3.65 3.36
N GLY A 75 -15.89 -4.92 2.92
CA GLY A 75 -16.92 -5.89 3.26
C GLY A 75 -16.79 -6.33 4.72
N ALA A 76 -17.41 -7.46 5.06
CA ALA A 76 -17.13 -8.08 6.35
C ALA A 76 -15.66 -8.54 6.41
N ILE A 77 -15.02 -8.36 7.56
CA ILE A 77 -13.64 -8.78 7.80
C ILE A 77 -13.65 -9.75 8.97
N THR A 78 -13.18 -10.98 8.76
CA THR A 78 -13.02 -11.96 9.84
C THR A 78 -11.58 -11.96 10.32
N PHE A 79 -11.42 -11.79 11.63
CA PHE A 79 -10.18 -11.94 12.37
C PHE A 79 -10.20 -13.28 13.09
N THR A 80 -9.09 -13.99 13.17
CA THR A 80 -9.05 -15.28 13.89
C THR A 80 -7.68 -15.48 14.51
N VAL A 81 -7.67 -15.70 15.82
CA VAL A 81 -6.49 -16.06 16.61
C VAL A 81 -6.53 -17.56 16.91
N LYS A 82 -5.41 -18.24 16.71
CA LYS A 82 -5.25 -19.68 16.97
C LYS A 82 -4.03 -19.96 17.83
N ASP A 83 -4.11 -21.01 18.64
CA ASP A 83 -2.94 -21.55 19.34
C ASP A 83 -1.96 -22.26 18.38
N ALA A 84 -0.83 -22.71 18.92
CA ALA A 84 0.21 -23.44 18.18
C ALA A 84 -0.26 -24.81 17.66
N GLN A 85 -1.40 -25.32 18.13
CA GLN A 85 -2.02 -26.57 17.71
C GLN A 85 -3.11 -26.34 16.64
N GLY A 86 -3.46 -25.08 16.36
CA GLY A 86 -4.44 -24.66 15.36
C GLY A 86 -5.88 -24.53 15.90
N HIS A 87 -6.12 -24.68 17.21
CA HIS A 87 -7.43 -24.42 17.79
C HIS A 87 -7.71 -22.93 17.80
N ILE A 88 -8.96 -22.53 17.53
CA ILE A 88 -9.39 -21.14 17.59
C ILE A 88 -9.45 -20.72 19.07
N LEU A 89 -8.64 -19.72 19.42
CA LEU A 89 -8.67 -19.05 20.73
C LEU A 89 -9.67 -17.90 20.73
N ASP A 90 -9.75 -17.18 19.61
CA ASP A 90 -10.66 -16.06 19.42
C ASP A 90 -11.00 -15.86 17.94
N GLN A 91 -12.20 -15.36 17.66
CA GLN A 91 -12.67 -15.04 16.32
C GLN A 91 -13.72 -13.92 16.37
N GLU A 92 -13.39 -12.80 15.74
CA GLU A 92 -14.28 -11.65 15.58
C GLU A 92 -14.61 -11.46 14.08
N THR A 93 -15.74 -10.83 13.78
CA THR A 93 -16.07 -10.40 12.42
C THR A 93 -16.63 -9.00 12.42
N ASP A 94 -15.85 -8.06 11.88
CA ASP A 94 -16.27 -6.69 11.68
C ASP A 94 -17.36 -6.62 10.60
N PRO A 95 -18.41 -5.80 10.81
CA PRO A 95 -19.41 -5.53 9.79
C PRO A 95 -18.84 -4.67 8.64
N PRO A 96 -19.43 -4.72 7.44
CA PRO A 96 -19.03 -3.87 6.32
C PRO A 96 -19.02 -2.37 6.68
N ALA A 97 -17.94 -1.68 6.30
CA ALA A 97 -17.71 -0.29 6.66
C ALA A 97 -17.28 0.55 5.44
N SER A 98 -17.74 1.80 5.35
CA SER A 98 -17.37 2.72 4.26
C SER A 98 -16.72 3.99 4.79
N LYS A 99 -15.65 4.44 4.14
CA LYS A 99 -14.86 5.63 4.48
C LYS A 99 -15.55 6.93 4.03
N GLY A 100 -16.82 7.11 4.40
CA GLY A 100 -17.64 8.31 4.17
C GLY A 100 -17.39 9.01 2.83
N SER A 101 -16.87 10.24 2.90
CA SER A 101 -16.58 11.13 1.75
C SER A 101 -15.54 10.65 0.73
N SER A 102 -15.07 9.39 0.80
CA SER A 102 -14.07 8.82 -0.12
C SER A 102 -14.65 8.37 -1.46
N ALA A 103 -15.98 8.22 -1.56
CA ALA A 103 -16.67 7.81 -2.79
C ALA A 103 -16.70 8.87 -3.92
N LYS A 104 -15.86 9.90 -3.86
CA LYS A 104 -15.84 11.03 -4.82
C LYS A 104 -15.32 10.67 -6.22
N ASN A 105 -14.70 9.50 -6.40
CA ASN A 105 -14.27 9.02 -7.72
C ASN A 105 -14.43 7.49 -7.85
N PRO A 106 -15.68 6.99 -8.01
CA PRO A 106 -15.94 5.55 -8.05
C PRO A 106 -15.30 4.86 -9.27
N GLY A 107 -15.11 5.58 -10.38
CA GLY A 107 -14.45 5.07 -11.59
C GLY A 107 -12.94 4.82 -11.45
N ALA A 108 -12.32 5.22 -10.34
CA ALA A 108 -10.91 4.94 -10.02
C ALA A 108 -10.73 3.83 -8.96
N THR A 109 -11.80 3.09 -8.65
CA THR A 109 -11.77 2.03 -7.63
C THR A 109 -11.76 0.63 -8.25
N THR A 110 -11.06 -0.29 -7.58
CA THR A 110 -11.05 -1.73 -7.85
C THR A 110 -11.57 -2.47 -6.63
N SER A 111 -12.20 -3.63 -6.83
CA SER A 111 -12.63 -4.51 -5.75
C SER A 111 -11.64 -5.65 -5.59
N CYS A 112 -11.24 -5.96 -4.37
CA CYS A 112 -10.23 -6.96 -4.07
C CYS A 112 -10.64 -7.82 -2.88
N SER A 113 -10.27 -9.10 -2.90
CA SER A 113 -10.16 -9.90 -1.68
C SER A 113 -8.77 -9.73 -1.10
N PHE A 114 -8.65 -9.83 0.22
CA PHE A 114 -7.37 -9.87 0.90
C PHE A 114 -7.37 -10.93 2.00
N SER A 115 -6.19 -11.51 2.23
CA SER A 115 -5.91 -12.37 3.37
C SER A 115 -4.50 -12.11 3.88
N GLY A 116 -4.27 -12.30 5.18
CA GLY A 116 -2.96 -12.14 5.77
C GLY A 116 -2.93 -12.57 7.23
N GLY A 117 -1.84 -12.24 7.91
CA GLY A 117 -1.65 -12.67 9.29
C GLY A 117 -0.21 -12.53 9.77
N ALA A 118 0.01 -12.97 11.01
CA ALA A 118 1.31 -13.06 11.64
C ALA A 118 1.32 -14.24 12.62
N THR A 119 2.50 -14.78 12.93
CA THR A 119 2.68 -15.82 13.95
C THR A 119 3.69 -15.33 14.97
N ALA A 120 3.33 -15.40 16.25
CA ALA A 120 4.18 -15.02 17.36
C ALA A 120 5.18 -16.16 17.71
N PRO A 121 6.28 -15.87 18.42
CA PRO A 121 7.31 -16.87 18.74
C PRO A 121 6.86 -18.06 19.60
N ASP A 122 5.70 -17.95 20.27
CA ASP A 122 5.04 -19.01 21.04
C ASP A 122 4.22 -19.97 20.15
N GLY A 123 4.10 -19.67 18.86
CA GLY A 123 3.28 -20.41 17.89
C GLY A 123 1.84 -19.91 17.77
N THR A 124 1.41 -18.94 18.59
CA THR A 124 0.10 -18.31 18.46
C THR A 124 0.04 -17.56 17.13
N SER A 125 -1.02 -17.77 16.34
CA SER A 125 -1.18 -17.16 15.02
C SER A 125 -2.42 -16.27 14.95
N PHE A 126 -2.26 -15.11 14.33
CA PHE A 126 -3.33 -14.20 13.94
C PHE A 126 -3.53 -14.29 12.43
N SER A 127 -4.78 -14.30 11.99
CA SER A 127 -5.16 -14.24 10.59
C SER A 127 -6.32 -13.27 10.35
N ILE A 128 -6.31 -12.63 9.18
CA ILE A 128 -7.33 -11.69 8.72
C ILE A 128 -7.76 -12.09 7.30
N VAL A 129 -9.06 -12.06 7.02
CA VAL A 129 -9.62 -12.28 5.68
C VAL A 129 -10.79 -11.33 5.45
N GLY A 130 -10.88 -10.72 4.28
CA GLY A 130 -12.00 -9.86 3.92
C GLY A 130 -12.01 -9.42 2.47
N THR A 131 -12.90 -8.48 2.16
CA THR A 131 -12.93 -7.77 0.86
C THR A 131 -12.81 -6.27 1.06
N VAL A 132 -12.19 -5.61 0.10
CA VAL A 132 -11.92 -4.16 0.09
C VAL A 132 -12.28 -3.59 -1.27
N VAL A 133 -12.91 -2.41 -1.28
CA VAL A 133 -12.93 -1.54 -2.45
C VAL A 133 -11.92 -0.44 -2.19
N GLY A 134 -11.00 -0.21 -3.13
CA GLY A 134 -9.90 0.74 -2.94
C GLY A 134 -9.42 1.35 -4.24
N MET A 135 -8.67 2.45 -4.12
CA MET A 135 -7.95 3.08 -5.22
C MET A 135 -6.50 2.61 -5.19
N VAL A 136 -5.93 2.23 -6.33
CA VAL A 136 -4.50 1.91 -6.45
C VAL A 136 -3.78 3.12 -7.04
N THR A 137 -2.71 3.59 -6.39
CA THR A 137 -1.93 4.74 -6.87
C THR A 137 -0.42 4.57 -6.64
N PRO A 138 0.45 4.88 -7.62
CA PRO A 138 0.09 5.08 -9.04
C PRO A 138 -0.59 3.83 -9.62
N LEU A 139 -1.38 4.03 -10.68
CA LEU A 139 -1.95 2.92 -11.44
C LEU A 139 -0.83 2.07 -12.08
N ARG A 140 -1.12 0.80 -12.30
CA ARG A 140 -0.21 -0.20 -12.86
C ARG A 140 -0.77 -0.82 -14.13
#